data_AF-A0A8H7FNE3-F1
#
_entry.id   AF-A0A8H7FNE3-F1
#
_cell.length_a   1.000
_cell.length_b   1.000
_cell.length_c   1.000
_cell.angle_alpha   90.00
_cell.angle_beta   90.00
_cell.angle_gamma   90.00
#
_symmetry.space_group_name_H-M   'P 1'
#
loop_
_entity.id
_entity.type
_entity.pdbx_description
1 polymer ?
#
loop_
_entity_poly.entity_id
_entity_poly.type
_entity_poly.pdbx_seq_one_letter_code
_entity_poly.pdbx_strand_id
1 'polypeptide(L)'
;MIAAPRIDALQAILAARAIVTPINTRLTKPEVDYILEHSGSSLILVDHECMHLVKDSKIPVVVTHDTGREGDPYEAFLASGRRFSRERGWLGLEAEINENAPAVLCYT
;
A
#
# COMPACT_ATOMS: atom_id res chain seq x y z
N MET A 1 -4.74 -3.60 0.86
CA MET A 1 -3.95 -2.82 -0.12
C MET A 1 -3.97 -3.56 -1.47
N ILE A 2 -4.36 -2.95 -2.59
CA ILE A 2 -4.46 -3.70 -3.85
C ILE A 2 -3.10 -3.76 -4.56
N ALA A 3 -2.51 -4.95 -4.56
CA ALA A 3 -1.16 -5.17 -5.06
C ALA A 3 -1.15 -5.44 -6.56
N ALA A 4 -0.72 -4.45 -7.34
CA ALA A 4 0.21 -4.69 -8.43
C ALA A 4 1.57 -4.21 -7.89
N PRO A 5 2.38 -5.09 -7.25
CA PRO A 5 3.29 -4.61 -6.23
C PRO A 5 4.67 -4.34 -6.82
N ARG A 6 5.03 -3.08 -6.79
CA ARG A 6 6.42 -2.65 -6.69
C ARG A 6 6.94 -3.08 -5.30
N ILE A 7 8.12 -3.69 -5.24
CA ILE A 7 8.66 -4.35 -4.03
C ILE A 7 8.98 -3.36 -2.89
N ASP A 8 9.24 -2.11 -3.26
CA ASP A 8 9.44 -0.98 -2.35
C ASP A 8 8.23 -0.76 -1.43
N ALA A 9 7.00 -0.86 -1.95
CA ALA A 9 5.80 -0.71 -1.14
C ALA A 9 5.71 -1.79 -0.05
N LEU A 10 5.96 -3.05 -0.42
CA LEU A 10 5.97 -4.17 0.53
C LEU A 10 6.98 -3.95 1.66
N GLN A 11 8.19 -3.53 1.32
CA GLN A 11 9.23 -3.23 2.30
C GLN A 11 8.86 -2.02 3.18
N ALA A 12 8.34 -0.96 2.59
CA ALA A 12 7.99 0.27 3.31
C ALA A 12 6.86 0.06 4.32
N ILE A 13 5.84 -0.74 3.99
CA ILE A 13 4.71 -1.02 4.91
C ILE A 13 5.22 -1.76 6.16
N LEU A 14 6.07 -2.77 5.95
CA LEU A 14 6.70 -3.50 7.05
C LEU A 14 7.58 -2.58 7.90
N ALA A 15 8.35 -1.71 7.26
CA ALA A 15 9.18 -0.72 7.93
C ALA A 15 8.38 0.29 8.75
N ALA A 16 7.16 0.61 8.30
CA ALA A 16 6.20 1.45 9.00
C ALA A 16 5.39 0.69 10.08
N ARG A 17 5.69 -0.59 10.31
CA ARG A 17 4.98 -1.48 11.26
C ARG A 17 3.47 -1.58 10.97
N ALA A 18 3.12 -1.43 9.70
CA ALA A 18 1.75 -1.58 9.22
C ALA A 18 1.52 -3.01 8.70
N ILE A 19 0.26 -3.39 8.58
CA ILE A 19 -0.14 -4.68 8.01
C ILE A 19 -0.31 -4.51 6.52
N VAL A 20 0.35 -5.35 5.72
CA VAL A 20 0.05 -5.43 4.29
C VAL A 20 -1.03 -6.46 4.04
N THR A 21 -2.01 -6.09 3.21
CA THR A 21 -3.08 -6.98 2.76
C THR A 21 -3.02 -7.11 1.24
N PRO A 22 -2.23 -8.03 0.66
CA PRO A 22 -2.17 -8.22 -0.78
C PRO A 22 -3.51 -8.72 -1.33
N ILE A 23 -3.92 -8.20 -2.48
CA ILE A 23 -5.17 -8.56 -3.15
C ILE A 23 -4.85 -9.01 -4.57
N ASN A 24 -5.36 -10.17 -4.94
CA ASN A 24 -5.16 -10.75 -6.27
C ASN A 24 -5.91 -9.94 -7.34
N THR A 25 -5.21 -9.51 -8.38
CA THR A 25 -5.76 -8.68 -9.46
C THR A 25 -6.73 -9.43 -10.38
N ARG A 26 -6.83 -10.76 -10.25
CA ARG A 26 -7.81 -11.60 -10.97
C ARG A 26 -9.19 -11.64 -10.30
N LEU A 27 -9.33 -11.05 -9.11
CA LEU A 27 -10.60 -11.01 -8.39
C LEU A 27 -11.57 -10.02 -9.04
N THR A 28 -12.85 -10.27 -8.81
CA THR A 28 -13.91 -9.35 -9.19
C THR A 28 -14.03 -8.20 -8.20
N LYS A 29 -14.58 -7.07 -8.63
CA LYS A 29 -14.80 -5.90 -7.76
C LYS A 29 -15.56 -6.26 -6.45
N PRO A 30 -16.66 -7.04 -6.45
CA PRO A 30 -17.34 -7.39 -5.20
C PRO A 30 -16.47 -8.18 -4.22
N GLU A 31 -15.62 -9.09 -4.71
CA GLU A 31 -14.68 -9.83 -3.85
C GLU A 31 -13.64 -8.90 -3.24
N VAL A 32 -13.14 -7.95 -4.03
CA VAL A 32 -12.22 -6.91 -3.57
C VAL A 32 -12.87 -6.02 -2.51
N ASP A 33 -14.09 -5.54 -2.75
CA ASP A 33 -14.84 -4.69 -1.80
C ASP A 33 -15.02 -5.40 -0.46
N TYR A 34 -15.38 -6.69 -0.50
CA TYR A 34 -15.48 -7.53 0.70
C TYR A 34 -14.14 -7.61 1.46
N ILE A 35 -13.03 -7.86 0.76
CA ILE A 35 -11.71 -7.92 1.38
C ILE A 35 -11.34 -6.58 2.01
N LEU A 36 -11.59 -5.46 1.33
CA LEU A 36 -11.28 -4.12 1.84
C LEU A 36 -12.08 -3.80 3.11
N GLU A 37 -13.37 -4.13 3.13
CA GLU A 37 -14.22 -3.94 4.30
C GLU A 37 -13.80 -4.84 5.47
N HIS A 38 -13.60 -6.13 5.21
CA HIS A 38 -13.27 -7.11 6.24
C HIS A 38 -11.85 -6.95 6.81
N SER A 39 -10.90 -6.51 5.98
CA SER A 39 -9.50 -6.28 6.41
C SER A 39 -9.31 -5.01 7.25
N GLY A 40 -10.28 -4.09 7.24
CA GLY A 40 -10.11 -2.79 7.90
C GLY A 40 -9.01 -1.92 7.27
N SER A 41 -8.77 -2.09 5.95
CA SER A 41 -7.72 -1.35 5.24
C SER A 41 -7.91 0.17 5.37
N SER A 42 -6.86 0.88 5.77
CA SER A 42 -6.89 2.35 5.95
C SER A 42 -6.26 3.14 4.80
N LEU A 43 -5.51 2.47 3.91
CA LEU A 43 -4.87 3.04 2.73
C LEU A 43 -4.82 1.99 1.62
N ILE A 44 -5.11 2.40 0.39
CA ILE A 44 -4.99 1.58 -0.80
C ILE A 44 -3.92 2.16 -1.70
N LEU A 45 -2.83 1.42 -1.91
CA LEU A 45 -1.98 1.60 -3.08
C LEU A 45 -2.57 0.72 -4.19
N VAL A 46 -2.61 1.21 -5.42
CA VAL A 46 -3.15 0.49 -6.57
C VAL A 46 -2.50 0.95 -7.86
N ASP A 47 -2.31 0.03 -8.80
CA ASP A 47 -1.90 0.39 -10.14
C ASP A 47 -3.07 0.92 -10.96
N HIS A 48 -2.81 1.89 -11.84
CA HIS A 48 -3.79 2.49 -12.73
C HIS A 48 -4.62 1.47 -13.53
N GLU A 49 -4.04 0.33 -13.95
CA GLU A 49 -4.75 -0.75 -14.65
C GLU A 49 -5.83 -1.41 -13.77
N CYS A 50 -5.57 -1.47 -12.46
CA CYS A 50 -6.44 -2.09 -11.47
C CYS A 50 -7.41 -1.10 -10.80
N MET A 51 -7.46 0.16 -11.25
CA MET A 51 -8.32 1.19 -10.64
C MET A 51 -9.81 0.84 -10.65
N HIS A 52 -10.25 0.05 -11.63
CA HIS A 52 -11.62 -0.41 -11.72
C HIS A 52 -12.06 -1.28 -10.53
N LEU A 53 -11.12 -1.95 -9.85
CA LEU A 53 -11.38 -2.78 -8.68
C LEU A 53 -11.64 -1.98 -7.40
N VAL A 54 -11.08 -0.76 -7.30
CA VAL A 54 -11.21 0.12 -6.13
C VAL A 54 -12.19 1.27 -6.35
N LYS A 55 -12.90 1.24 -7.48
CA LYS A 55 -13.82 2.30 -7.84
C LYS A 55 -14.87 2.47 -6.74
N ASP A 56 -15.14 3.71 -6.37
CA ASP A 56 -16.11 4.10 -5.33
C ASP A 56 -15.72 3.69 -3.89
N SER A 57 -14.47 3.23 -3.67
CA SER A 57 -13.95 2.98 -2.33
C SER A 57 -13.91 4.27 -1.51
N LYS A 58 -14.30 4.18 -0.23
CA LYS A 58 -14.21 5.28 0.75
C LYS A 58 -12.82 5.39 1.38
N ILE A 59 -11.98 4.37 1.18
CA ILE A 59 -10.62 4.32 1.72
C ILE A 59 -9.72 5.20 0.82
N PRO A 60 -8.82 6.03 1.39
CA PRO A 60 -7.88 6.79 0.59
C PRO A 60 -7.10 5.90 -0.40
N VAL A 61 -7.09 6.31 -1.67
CA VAL A 61 -6.40 5.60 -2.75
C VAL A 61 -5.24 6.42 -3.27
N VAL A 62 -4.06 5.80 -3.35
CA VAL A 62 -2.89 6.33 -4.04
C VAL A 62 -2.66 5.46 -5.28
N VAL A 63 -2.76 6.09 -6.44
CA VAL A 63 -2.63 5.42 -7.72
C VAL A 63 -1.18 5.56 -8.21
N THR A 64 -0.57 4.47 -8.66
CA THR A 64 0.67 4.51 -9.43
C THR A 64 0.36 4.45 -10.92
N HIS A 65 0.99 5.32 -11.71
CA HIS A 65 0.96 5.25 -13.17
C HIS A 65 2.24 4.59 -13.73
N ASP A 66 3.09 4.03 -12.86
CA ASP A 66 4.38 3.39 -13.18
C ASP A 66 5.33 4.27 -14.02
N THR A 67 5.22 5.60 -13.88
CA THR A 67 6.03 6.52 -14.70
C THR A 67 7.41 6.77 -14.09
N GLY A 68 7.55 6.64 -12.76
CA GLY A 68 8.77 6.98 -12.01
C GLY A 68 9.18 8.45 -12.11
N ARG A 69 8.24 9.35 -12.45
CA ARG A 69 8.49 10.78 -12.70
C ARG A 69 7.66 11.67 -11.81
N GLU A 70 8.09 12.92 -11.67
CA GLU A 70 7.27 13.96 -11.05
C GLU A 70 5.94 14.10 -11.81
N GLY A 71 4.85 14.16 -11.04
CA GLY A 71 3.47 14.17 -11.56
C GLY A 71 2.73 12.85 -11.35
N ASP A 72 3.43 11.75 -11.07
CA ASP A 72 2.81 10.50 -10.62
C ASP A 72 2.27 10.66 -9.18
N PRO A 73 1.01 10.31 -8.88
CA PRO A 73 0.48 10.42 -7.52
C PRO A 73 1.28 9.58 -6.52
N TYR A 74 1.81 8.43 -6.93
CA TYR A 74 2.66 7.60 -6.08
C TYR A 74 4.00 8.27 -5.77
N GLU A 75 4.67 8.85 -6.77
CA GLU A 75 5.95 9.56 -6.55
C GLU A 75 5.75 10.82 -5.70
N ALA A 76 4.63 11.53 -5.86
CA ALA A 76 4.25 12.64 -4.99
C ALA A 76 4.03 12.20 -3.54
N PHE A 77 3.39 11.04 -3.34
CA PHE A 77 3.21 10.42 -2.02
C PHE A 77 4.57 10.10 -1.38
N LEU A 78 5.48 9.45 -2.11
CA LEU A 78 6.84 9.16 -1.62
C LEU A 78 7.62 10.44 -1.25
N ALA A 79 7.57 11.47 -2.09
CA ALA A 79 8.20 12.77 -1.82
C ALA A 79 7.62 13.46 -0.57
N SER A 80 6.33 13.29 -0.29
CA SER A 80 5.71 13.79 0.94
C SER A 80 6.23 13.07 2.19
N GLY A 81 6.34 11.73 2.14
CA GLY A 81 6.87 10.91 3.23
C GLY A 81 8.34 11.20 3.53
N ARG A 82 9.14 11.44 2.49
CA ARG A 82 10.54 11.85 2.61
C ARG A 82 10.69 13.17 3.38
N ARG A 83 9.88 14.18 3.04
CA ARG A 83 9.85 15.47 3.76
C ARG A 83 9.37 15.31 5.20
N PHE A 84 8.32 14.52 5.42
CA PHE A 84 7.81 14.22 6.76
C PHE A 84 8.87 13.57 7.67
N SER A 85 9.62 12.60 7.14
CA SER A 85 10.69 11.93 7.88
C SER A 85 11.94 12.79 8.10
N ARG A 86 12.03 13.97 7.48
CA ARG A 86 13.22 14.85 7.43
C ARG A 86 14.42 14.13 6.83
N GLU A 87 14.22 13.41 5.74
CA GLU A 87 15.29 12.70 5.01
C GLU A 87 16.01 11.62 5.84
N ARG A 88 15.45 11.19 6.98
CA ARG A 88 16.09 10.17 7.84
C ARG A 88 16.14 8.78 7.22
N GLY A 89 15.24 8.50 6.27
CA GLY A 89 15.16 7.22 5.59
C GLY A 89 15.07 6.04 6.57
N TRP A 90 15.70 4.92 6.19
CA TRP A 90 15.70 3.68 6.97
C TRP A 90 16.32 3.81 8.36
N LEU A 91 17.32 4.67 8.52
CA LEU A 91 17.98 4.89 9.82
C LEU A 91 17.06 5.56 10.84
N GLY A 92 15.98 6.20 10.39
CA GLY A 92 15.01 6.86 11.26
C GLY A 92 13.89 5.96 11.76
N LEU A 93 13.87 4.68 11.37
CA LEU A 93 12.78 3.75 11.68
C LEU A 93 13.10 2.91 12.92
N GLU A 94 12.06 2.60 13.69
CA GLU A 94 12.16 1.71 14.84
C GLU A 94 11.95 0.26 14.39
N ALA A 95 12.96 -0.59 14.63
CA ALA A 95 12.87 -2.00 14.29
C ALA A 95 11.85 -2.73 15.18
N GLU A 96 11.04 -3.61 14.59
CA GLU A 96 10.25 -4.56 15.36
C GLU A 96 11.15 -5.66 15.91
N ILE A 97 11.13 -5.84 17.24
CA ILE A 97 11.94 -6.81 17.96
C ILE A 97 11.17 -8.11 18.23
N ASN A 98 9.84 -8.06 18.19
CA ASN A 98 9.01 -9.24 18.40
C ASN A 98 8.84 -9.99 17.07
N GLU A 99 9.54 -11.11 16.93
CA GLU A 99 9.46 -11.98 15.75
C GLU A 99 8.06 -12.58 15.53
N ASN A 100 7.19 -12.58 16.55
CA ASN A 100 5.81 -13.06 16.45
C ASN A 100 4.81 -11.95 16.11
N ALA A 101 5.27 -10.71 15.90
CA ALA A 101 4.38 -9.61 15.54
C ALA A 101 3.78 -9.84 14.14
N PRO A 102 2.46 -9.60 13.95
CA PRO A 102 1.83 -9.75 12.65
C PRO A 102 2.33 -8.69 11.68
N ALA A 103 2.69 -9.13 10.47
CA ALA A 103 3.25 -8.30 9.41
C ALA A 103 2.38 -8.27 8.14
N VAL A 104 1.63 -9.36 7.90
CA VAL A 104 0.91 -9.60 6.63
C VAL A 104 -0.42 -10.28 6.92
N LEU A 105 -1.46 -9.89 6.17
CA LEU A 105 -2.75 -10.58 6.11
C LEU A 105 -3.03 -10.98 4.64
N CYS A 106 -3.00 -12.28 4.34
CA CYS A 106 -3.25 -12.77 2.99
C CYS A 106 -4.69 -13.30 2.84
N TYR A 107 -5.40 -12.82 1.82
CA TYR A 107 -6.65 -13.42 1.35
C TYR A 107 -6.34 -14.30 0.15
N THR A 108 -6.75 -15.56 0.20
CA THR A 108 -6.62 -16.54 -0.89
C THR A 108 -7.88 -16.58 -1.73
#